data_AF-A0A1M6FAB5-F1
#
_entry.id   AF-A0A1M6FAB5-F1
#
_cell.length_a   1.000
_cell.length_b   1.000
_cell.length_c   1.000
_cell.angle_alpha   90.00
_cell.angle_beta   90.00
_cell.angle_gamma   90.00
#
_symmetry.space_group_name_H-M   'P 1'
#
loop_
_entity.id
_entity.type
_entity.pdbx_description
1 polymer ?
#
loop_
_entity_poly.entity_id
_entity_poly.type
_entity_poly.pdbx_seq_one_letter_code
_entity_poly.pdbx_strand_id
1 'polypeptide(L)'
;MGAVDERRKRLYDKACKEVLSEKGIIGHILKTCVKEYQNVSVEDIVNKYIQGNPEVEKTTVFTKSHYEKIKKVYSIWVCTNSSKEWEYNIARYGIMEENIIGNAKAKLAHYDLLSVVMICLGKRQYTELEGLLRLLSLVLVDNNLSQQEKKNRLINEFAIKMTPSLERGVKEMCNLSEGVEQRGIEKGIELEKSETVIGMFKENLSVEMIARVTKLTVEQVIEIGKKNALI
;
A
#
# COMPACT_ATOMS: atom_id res chain seq x y z
N MET A 1 -21.64 -4.10 -2.73
CA MET A 1 -20.17 -4.07 -2.95
C MET A 1 -19.82 -5.20 -3.90
N GLY A 2 -19.41 -4.89 -5.14
CA GLY A 2 -19.38 -5.87 -6.25
C GLY A 2 -17.97 -6.30 -6.68
N ALA A 3 -17.90 -7.40 -7.45
CA ALA A 3 -16.69 -8.08 -7.95
C ALA A 3 -15.63 -7.18 -8.62
N VAL A 4 -16.02 -6.00 -9.11
CA VAL A 4 -15.13 -4.99 -9.72
C VAL A 4 -14.16 -4.39 -8.69
N ASP A 5 -14.56 -4.28 -7.42
CA ASP A 5 -13.69 -3.76 -6.34
C ASP A 5 -12.62 -4.80 -5.94
N GLU A 6 -12.98 -6.07 -5.86
CA GLU A 6 -12.02 -7.16 -5.59
C GLU A 6 -10.96 -7.30 -6.69
N ARG A 7 -11.38 -7.28 -7.96
CA ARG A 7 -10.43 -7.36 -9.08
C ARG A 7 -9.39 -6.24 -9.01
N ARG A 8 -9.81 -5.03 -8.62
CA ARG A 8 -8.90 -3.88 -8.49
C ARG A 8 -7.94 -4.05 -7.32
N LYS A 9 -8.43 -4.49 -6.15
CA LYS A 9 -7.57 -4.81 -5.01
C LYS A 9 -6.48 -5.82 -5.38
N ARG A 10 -6.83 -6.85 -6.17
CA ARG A 10 -5.86 -7.82 -6.69
C ARG A 10 -4.84 -7.19 -7.66
N LEU A 11 -5.27 -6.29 -8.54
CA LEU A 11 -4.35 -5.58 -9.46
C LEU A 11 -3.41 -4.64 -8.69
N TYR A 12 -3.93 -3.91 -7.70
CA TYR A 12 -3.16 -3.02 -6.86
C TYR A 12 -2.15 -3.81 -6.00
N ASP A 13 -2.58 -4.91 -5.38
CA ASP A 13 -1.68 -5.82 -4.65
C ASP A 13 -0.58 -6.39 -5.54
N LYS A 14 -0.92 -6.79 -6.78
CA LYS A 14 0.07 -7.26 -7.77
C LYS A 14 1.09 -6.18 -8.12
N ALA A 15 0.64 -4.97 -8.44
CA ALA A 15 1.52 -3.86 -8.80
C ALA A 15 2.41 -3.43 -7.62
N CYS A 16 1.87 -3.41 -6.39
CA CYS A 16 2.66 -3.21 -5.17
C CYS A 16 3.75 -4.28 -5.03
N LYS A 17 3.39 -5.55 -5.18
CA LYS A 17 4.35 -6.67 -5.08
C LYS A 17 5.45 -6.59 -6.12
N GLU A 18 5.14 -6.14 -7.33
CA GLU A 18 6.12 -5.95 -8.37
C GLU A 18 7.15 -4.87 -8.00
N VAL A 19 6.69 -3.70 -7.55
CA VAL A 19 7.57 -2.63 -7.06
C VAL A 19 8.40 -3.10 -5.86
N LEU A 20 7.76 -3.80 -4.90
CA LEU A 20 8.44 -4.31 -3.71
C LEU A 20 9.44 -5.44 -4.01
N SER A 21 9.37 -6.06 -5.19
CA SER A 21 10.31 -7.09 -5.63
C SER A 21 11.58 -6.51 -6.26
N GLU A 22 11.65 -5.19 -6.45
CA GLU A 22 12.82 -4.53 -7.01
C GLU A 22 13.95 -4.47 -5.98
N LYS A 23 15.14 -4.92 -6.39
CA LYS A 23 16.28 -5.05 -5.46
C LYS A 23 16.61 -3.75 -4.74
N GLY A 24 16.53 -2.61 -5.41
CA GLY A 24 16.75 -1.30 -4.79
C GLY A 24 15.77 -1.02 -3.65
N ILE A 25 14.47 -1.34 -3.86
CA ILE A 25 13.43 -1.18 -2.84
C ILE A 25 13.67 -2.16 -1.67
N ILE A 26 13.94 -3.43 -1.97
CA ILE A 26 14.26 -4.43 -0.94
C ILE A 26 15.53 -4.04 -0.17
N GLY A 27 16.54 -3.49 -0.83
CA GLY A 27 17.78 -3.05 -0.19
C GLY A 27 17.52 -2.00 0.89
N HIS A 28 16.66 -1.02 0.61
CA HIS A 28 16.21 -0.04 1.59
C HIS A 28 15.39 -0.67 2.72
N ILE A 29 14.46 -1.57 2.38
CA ILE A 29 13.67 -2.31 3.38
C ILE A 29 14.58 -3.10 4.31
N LEU A 30 15.53 -3.87 3.78
CA LEU A 30 16.46 -4.69 4.56
C LEU A 30 17.35 -3.80 5.44
N LYS A 31 17.92 -2.72 4.90
CA LYS A 31 18.76 -1.80 5.66
C LYS A 31 18.04 -1.23 6.88
N THR A 32 16.78 -0.84 6.73
CA THR A 32 15.99 -0.26 7.83
C THR A 32 15.45 -1.34 8.78
N CYS A 33 14.91 -2.42 8.23
CA CYS A 33 14.07 -3.36 8.98
C CYS A 33 14.80 -4.60 9.49
N VAL A 34 16.04 -4.87 9.06
CA VAL A 34 16.79 -6.08 9.40
C VAL A 34 18.09 -5.69 10.09
N LYS A 35 18.26 -6.16 11.34
CA LYS A 35 19.36 -5.69 12.23
C LYS A 35 20.74 -5.98 11.64
N GLU A 36 20.86 -7.09 10.92
CA GLU A 36 22.08 -7.56 10.29
C GLU A 36 22.57 -6.66 9.15
N TYR A 37 21.69 -5.82 8.58
CA TYR A 37 21.99 -4.95 7.44
C TYR A 37 22.06 -3.45 7.77
N GLN A 38 21.82 -3.04 9.03
CA GLN A 38 21.76 -1.62 9.40
C GLN A 38 23.03 -0.85 9.03
N ASN A 39 24.19 -1.46 9.26
CA ASN A 39 25.51 -0.88 8.99
C ASN A 39 26.06 -1.22 7.60
N VAL A 40 25.29 -1.91 6.75
CA VAL A 40 25.67 -2.27 5.39
C VAL A 40 25.13 -1.21 4.42
N SER A 41 25.91 -0.83 3.41
CA SER A 41 25.42 0.10 2.38
C SER A 41 24.27 -0.52 1.58
N VAL A 42 23.32 0.29 1.09
CA VAL A 42 22.23 -0.25 0.24
C VAL A 42 22.80 -0.90 -1.02
N GLU A 43 23.84 -0.31 -1.60
CA GLU A 43 24.55 -0.87 -2.75
C GLU A 43 25.11 -2.27 -2.47
N ASP A 44 25.77 -2.47 -1.32
CA ASP A 44 26.27 -3.78 -0.94
C ASP A 44 25.13 -4.77 -0.71
N ILE A 45 24.06 -4.38 0.00
CA ILE A 45 22.87 -5.22 0.20
C ILE A 45 22.35 -5.73 -1.14
N VAL A 46 22.16 -4.82 -2.10
CA VAL A 46 21.63 -5.11 -3.44
C VAL A 46 22.55 -6.03 -4.24
N ASN A 47 23.85 -5.75 -4.25
CA ASN A 47 24.79 -6.40 -5.16
C ASN A 47 25.42 -7.68 -4.59
N LYS A 48 25.53 -7.80 -3.26
CA LYS A 48 26.25 -8.91 -2.60
C LYS A 48 25.32 -9.89 -1.87
N TYR A 49 24.21 -9.41 -1.32
CA TYR A 49 23.37 -10.20 -0.41
C TYR A 49 22.04 -10.66 -1.02
N ILE A 50 21.46 -9.87 -1.94
CA ILE A 50 20.25 -10.28 -2.67
C ILE A 50 20.62 -11.17 -3.87
N GLN A 51 20.60 -12.48 -3.64
CA GLN A 51 20.85 -13.51 -4.66
C GLN A 51 19.60 -13.74 -5.54
N GLY A 52 19.82 -13.94 -6.85
CA GLY A 52 18.72 -14.18 -7.80
C GLY A 52 17.77 -12.99 -7.97
N ASN A 53 16.61 -13.24 -8.57
CA ASN A 53 15.48 -12.31 -8.51
C ASN A 53 14.63 -12.69 -7.28
N PRO A 54 14.16 -11.72 -6.47
CA PRO A 54 13.23 -12.00 -5.38
C PRO A 54 11.96 -12.69 -5.91
N GLU A 55 11.65 -13.88 -5.41
CA GLU A 55 10.47 -14.65 -5.82
C GLU A 55 9.30 -14.40 -4.87
N VAL A 56 8.11 -14.12 -5.42
CA VAL A 56 6.85 -13.98 -4.66
C VAL A 56 6.04 -15.28 -4.82
N GLU A 57 6.13 -16.15 -3.81
CA GLU A 57 5.30 -17.34 -3.50
C GLU A 57 5.75 -18.77 -3.93
N LYS A 58 5.71 -19.66 -2.91
CA LYS A 58 5.70 -21.15 -2.81
C LYS A 58 6.88 -21.97 -3.35
N THR A 59 7.95 -21.98 -2.56
CA THR A 59 8.88 -23.12 -2.52
C THR A 59 8.91 -23.72 -1.12
N THR A 60 8.63 -25.02 -0.99
CA THR A 60 8.83 -25.77 0.26
C THR A 60 10.33 -25.91 0.52
N VAL A 61 10.85 -25.11 1.46
CA VAL A 61 12.29 -25.02 1.78
C VAL A 61 12.82 -26.25 2.54
N PHE A 62 11.94 -27.13 3.04
CA PHE A 62 12.34 -28.24 3.92
C PHE A 62 11.90 -29.61 3.38
N THR A 63 12.86 -30.39 2.91
CA THR A 63 12.74 -31.84 2.75
C THR A 63 13.54 -32.53 3.86
N LYS A 64 12.83 -33.16 4.81
CA LYS A 64 13.32 -34.00 5.92
C LYS A 64 13.88 -33.27 7.16
N SER A 65 13.80 -33.98 8.28
CA SER A 65 13.84 -33.61 9.70
C SER A 65 15.11 -32.92 10.26
N HIS A 66 15.83 -32.14 9.46
CA HIS A 66 17.07 -31.46 9.88
C HIS A 66 16.80 -30.04 10.42
N TYR A 67 16.17 -29.96 11.60
CA TYR A 67 15.89 -28.70 12.31
C TYR A 67 17.18 -27.91 12.64
N GLU A 68 18.34 -28.55 12.64
CA GLU A 68 19.66 -27.95 12.90
C GLU A 68 20.12 -26.94 11.83
N LYS A 69 19.46 -26.92 10.67
CA LYS A 69 19.78 -26.01 9.55
C LYS A 69 18.80 -24.84 9.42
N ILE A 70 17.86 -24.68 10.37
CA ILE A 70 16.85 -23.62 10.29
C ILE A 70 17.55 -22.27 10.23
N LYS A 71 17.23 -21.52 9.18
CA LYS A 71 17.69 -20.15 9.00
C LYS A 71 16.66 -19.20 9.59
N LYS A 72 17.14 -18.07 10.10
CA LYS A 72 16.26 -16.99 10.52
C LYS A 72 15.42 -16.51 9.34
N VAL A 73 14.11 -16.40 9.55
CA VAL A 73 13.15 -15.92 8.57
C VAL A 73 12.67 -14.54 8.97
N TYR A 74 12.73 -13.61 8.00
CA TYR A 74 12.08 -12.31 8.09
C TYR A 74 10.81 -12.32 7.23
N SER A 75 9.67 -11.99 7.82
CA SER A 75 8.40 -11.79 7.13
C SER A 75 8.07 -10.30 7.15
N ILE A 76 8.02 -9.64 5.99
CA ILE A 76 7.83 -8.20 5.90
C ILE A 76 6.49 -7.89 5.25
N TRP A 77 5.64 -7.16 5.96
CA TRP A 77 4.29 -6.81 5.53
C TRP A 77 4.22 -5.30 5.31
N VAL A 78 3.81 -4.89 4.12
CA VAL A 78 3.65 -3.47 3.76
C VAL A 78 2.16 -3.18 3.61
N CYS A 79 1.64 -2.33 4.49
CA CYS A 79 0.25 -1.94 4.54
C CYS A 79 0.11 -0.52 3.99
N THR A 80 -0.48 -0.36 2.80
CA THR A 80 -0.66 0.96 2.15
C THR A 80 -1.90 1.72 2.62
N ASN A 81 -2.79 1.07 3.37
CA ASN A 81 -4.05 1.64 3.85
C ASN A 81 -4.32 1.24 5.31
N SER A 82 -3.52 1.78 6.23
CA SER A 82 -3.63 1.53 7.67
C SER A 82 -4.67 2.44 8.33
N SER A 83 -5.20 2.03 9.49
CA SER A 83 -6.02 2.91 10.34
C SER A 83 -5.15 4.00 10.97
N LYS A 84 -5.78 5.11 11.37
CA LYS A 84 -5.09 6.32 11.85
C LYS A 84 -4.12 6.09 13.01
N GLU A 85 -4.42 5.13 13.87
CA GLU A 85 -3.60 4.70 15.00
C GLU A 85 -2.28 4.01 14.59
N TRP A 86 -2.21 3.42 13.39
CA TRP A 86 -1.06 2.63 12.93
C TRP A 86 -0.29 3.29 11.76
N GLU A 87 -0.82 4.35 11.13
CA GLU A 87 -0.14 5.02 10.02
C GLU A 87 1.27 5.50 10.43
N TYR A 88 2.25 5.31 9.55
CA TYR A 88 3.67 5.69 9.71
C TYR A 88 4.41 4.96 10.84
N ASN A 89 3.97 3.74 11.17
CA ASN A 89 4.64 2.87 12.12
C ASN A 89 5.39 1.73 11.42
N ILE A 90 6.60 1.43 11.91
CA ILE A 90 7.33 0.22 11.56
C ILE A 90 7.52 -0.60 12.84
N ALA A 91 6.72 -1.64 13.01
CA ALA A 91 6.77 -2.51 14.17
C ALA A 91 7.47 -3.82 13.84
N ARG A 92 8.26 -4.33 14.78
CA ARG A 92 8.85 -5.67 14.70
C ARG A 92 8.24 -6.55 15.79
N TYR A 93 7.79 -7.72 15.39
CA TYR A 93 7.32 -8.79 16.26
C TYR A 93 8.29 -9.96 16.14
N GLY A 94 8.67 -10.56 17.26
CA GLY A 94 9.65 -11.65 17.30
C GLY A 94 9.50 -12.49 18.56
N ILE A 95 10.26 -13.58 18.61
CA ILE A 95 10.28 -14.49 19.75
C ILE A 95 11.27 -13.95 20.79
N MET A 96 10.82 -13.86 22.04
CA MET A 96 11.65 -13.48 23.19
C MET A 96 11.55 -14.56 24.25
N GLU A 97 12.71 -14.98 24.78
CA GLU A 97 12.77 -15.92 25.90
C GLU A 97 12.45 -15.19 27.21
N GLU A 98 11.47 -15.70 27.96
CA GLU A 98 11.11 -15.24 29.30
C GLU A 98 11.08 -16.44 30.25
N ASN A 99 11.82 -16.37 31.35
CA ASN A 99 11.83 -17.42 32.38
C ASN A 99 10.77 -17.12 33.44
N ILE A 100 9.69 -17.90 33.47
CA ILE A 100 8.66 -17.80 34.52
C ILE A 100 9.16 -18.39 35.84
N ILE A 101 9.92 -19.50 35.77
CA ILE A 101 10.59 -20.14 36.91
C ILE A 101 12.00 -20.57 36.47
N GLY A 102 12.99 -20.33 37.32
CA GLY A 102 14.39 -20.66 37.04
C GLY A 102 15.15 -19.54 36.34
N ASN A 103 16.35 -19.84 35.84
CA ASN A 103 17.29 -18.85 35.32
C ASN A 103 18.13 -19.35 34.12
N ALA A 104 17.60 -20.31 33.37
CA ALA A 104 18.25 -20.79 32.15
C ALA A 104 18.40 -19.64 31.14
N LYS A 105 19.48 -19.66 30.34
CA LYS A 105 19.73 -18.67 29.30
C LYS A 105 20.07 -19.36 28.00
N ALA A 106 19.16 -19.34 27.02
CA ALA A 106 19.46 -19.81 25.69
C ALA A 106 20.32 -18.78 24.93
N LYS A 107 21.12 -19.26 23.97
CA LYS A 107 21.75 -18.37 23.00
C LYS A 107 20.67 -17.76 22.12
N LEU A 108 20.72 -16.45 21.88
CA LEU A 108 19.74 -15.72 21.05
C LEU A 108 19.47 -16.42 19.71
N ALA A 109 20.51 -16.90 19.04
CA ALA A 109 20.40 -17.58 17.74
C ALA A 109 19.57 -18.88 17.75
N HIS A 110 19.29 -19.46 18.93
CA HIS A 110 18.48 -20.68 19.02
C HIS A 110 16.98 -20.40 18.99
N TYR A 111 16.53 -19.22 19.42
CA TYR A 111 15.10 -18.87 19.47
C TYR A 111 14.72 -17.69 18.57
N ASP A 112 15.66 -16.80 18.22
CA ASP A 112 15.47 -15.68 17.28
C ASP A 112 15.46 -16.16 15.82
N LEU A 113 14.57 -17.10 15.50
CA LEU A 113 14.44 -17.72 14.18
C LEU A 113 13.34 -17.07 13.34
N LEU A 114 12.43 -16.30 13.93
CA LEU A 114 11.33 -15.62 13.24
C LEU A 114 11.27 -14.15 13.65
N SER A 115 11.17 -13.27 12.66
CA SER A 115 10.90 -11.85 12.84
C SER A 115 9.86 -11.39 11.82
N VAL A 116 8.74 -10.86 12.29
CA VAL A 116 7.72 -10.24 11.45
C VAL A 116 7.90 -8.72 11.55
N VAL A 117 8.03 -8.04 10.42
CA VAL A 117 8.08 -6.57 10.36
C VAL A 117 6.84 -6.08 9.66
N MET A 118 6.09 -5.20 10.32
CA MET A 118 4.91 -4.56 9.78
C MET A 118 5.23 -3.09 9.50
N ILE A 119 5.12 -2.69 8.24
CA ILE A 119 5.34 -1.32 7.75
C ILE A 119 3.97 -0.75 7.37
N CYS A 120 3.50 0.21 8.14
CA CYS A 120 2.21 0.85 7.93
C CYS A 120 2.40 2.24 7.32
N LEU A 121 1.81 2.44 6.15
CA LEU A 121 1.79 3.73 5.45
C LEU A 121 0.45 4.44 5.70
N GLY A 122 0.41 5.72 5.37
CA GLY A 122 -0.78 6.54 5.44
C GLY A 122 -0.80 7.59 4.32
N LYS A 123 -1.71 8.55 4.45
CA LYS A 123 -2.05 9.54 3.41
C LYS A 123 -1.25 10.85 3.41
N ARG A 124 -0.19 10.99 4.21
CA ARG A 124 0.70 12.17 4.22
C ARG A 124 1.48 12.24 2.92
N GLN A 125 1.81 13.46 2.50
CA GLN A 125 2.69 13.64 1.35
C GLN A 125 4.03 13.00 1.66
N TYR A 126 4.64 12.36 0.66
CA TYR A 126 5.90 11.67 0.91
C TYR A 126 6.99 12.65 1.39
N THR A 127 6.95 13.92 1.02
CA THR A 127 7.88 14.97 1.49
C THR A 127 7.85 15.22 2.99
N GLU A 128 6.78 14.84 3.68
CA GLU A 128 6.64 14.97 5.13
C GLU A 128 7.27 13.79 5.90
N LEU A 129 7.77 12.79 5.19
CA LEU A 129 8.31 11.55 5.75
C LEU A 129 9.81 11.47 5.52
N GLU A 130 10.46 10.60 6.30
CA GLU A 130 11.89 10.32 6.18
C GLU A 130 12.17 8.84 5.91
N GLY A 131 13.38 8.56 5.42
CA GLY A 131 13.91 7.21 5.23
C GLY A 131 12.99 6.27 4.43
N LEU A 132 12.76 5.08 4.98
CA LEU A 132 11.98 4.03 4.31
C LEU A 132 10.51 4.43 4.10
N LEU A 133 9.90 5.12 5.06
CA LEU A 133 8.50 5.55 4.94
C LEU A 133 8.33 6.58 3.81
N ARG A 134 9.31 7.48 3.64
CA ARG A 134 9.39 8.42 2.53
C ARG A 134 9.46 7.69 1.18
N LEU A 135 10.35 6.71 1.07
CA LEU A 135 10.53 5.91 -0.15
C LEU A 135 9.23 5.17 -0.52
N LEU A 136 8.66 4.44 0.43
CA LEU A 136 7.48 3.62 0.17
C LEU A 136 6.24 4.48 -0.08
N SER A 137 6.09 5.60 0.61
CA SER A 137 5.00 6.55 0.34
C SER A 137 5.10 7.13 -1.08
N LEU A 138 6.30 7.57 -1.49
CA LEU A 138 6.55 8.10 -2.84
C LEU A 138 6.09 7.14 -3.94
N VAL A 139 6.45 5.86 -3.80
CA VAL A 139 6.27 4.88 -4.89
C VAL A 139 4.91 4.19 -4.85
N LEU A 140 4.36 3.93 -3.65
CA LEU A 140 3.13 3.16 -3.49
C LEU A 140 1.88 3.99 -3.24
N VAL A 141 1.99 5.16 -2.60
CA VAL A 141 0.82 5.89 -2.07
C VAL A 141 0.62 7.24 -2.73
N ASP A 142 1.69 8.00 -2.96
CA ASP A 142 1.59 9.37 -3.45
C ASP A 142 1.09 9.41 -4.89
N ASN A 143 -0.02 10.11 -5.14
CA ASN A 143 -0.65 10.22 -6.45
C ASN A 143 -0.50 11.63 -7.06
N ASN A 144 0.15 12.55 -6.35
CA ASN A 144 0.32 13.93 -6.79
C ASN A 144 1.51 14.10 -7.74
N LEU A 145 2.35 13.08 -7.88
CA LEU A 145 3.52 13.09 -8.74
C LEU A 145 3.28 12.29 -10.00
N SER A 146 3.74 12.85 -11.12
CA SER A 146 3.79 12.14 -12.40
C SER A 146 4.73 10.95 -12.33
N GLN A 147 4.52 10.00 -13.26
CA GLN A 147 5.38 8.82 -13.40
C GLN A 147 6.86 9.22 -13.58
N GLN A 148 7.14 10.28 -14.35
CA GLN A 148 8.50 10.73 -14.60
C GLN A 148 9.15 11.33 -13.35
N GLU A 149 8.40 12.11 -12.57
CA GLU A 149 8.90 12.67 -11.31
C GLU A 149 9.22 11.57 -10.31
N LYS A 150 8.33 10.58 -10.13
CA LYS A 150 8.61 9.43 -9.25
C LYS A 150 9.89 8.71 -9.64
N LYS A 151 10.08 8.43 -10.94
CA LYS A 151 11.31 7.80 -11.46
C LYS A 151 12.55 8.64 -11.15
N ASN A 152 12.50 9.94 -11.42
CA ASN A 152 13.62 10.84 -11.16
C ASN A 152 13.98 10.89 -9.68
N ARG A 153 12.98 10.95 -8.79
CA ARG A 153 13.20 10.95 -7.34
C ARG A 153 13.77 9.63 -6.83
N LEU A 154 13.28 8.49 -7.33
CA LEU A 154 13.84 7.17 -6.99
C LEU A 154 15.34 7.09 -7.32
N ILE A 155 15.75 7.61 -8.47
CA ILE A 155 17.15 7.64 -8.90
C ILE A 155 17.96 8.62 -8.04
N ASN A 156 17.53 9.88 -7.96
CA ASN A 156 18.34 10.97 -7.43
C ASN A 156 18.35 11.01 -5.89
N GLU A 157 17.23 10.69 -5.25
CA GLU A 157 17.05 10.84 -3.80
C GLU A 157 17.31 9.53 -3.04
N PHE A 158 17.14 8.37 -3.70
CA PHE A 158 17.28 7.06 -3.06
C PHE A 158 18.35 6.17 -3.70
N ALA A 159 19.06 6.66 -4.71
CA ALA A 159 20.07 5.91 -5.47
C ALA A 159 19.53 4.57 -6.03
N ILE A 160 18.25 4.53 -6.41
CA ILE A 160 17.61 3.33 -6.96
C ILE A 160 17.77 3.35 -8.48
N LYS A 161 18.50 2.37 -9.01
CA LYS A 161 18.60 2.16 -10.45
C LYS A 161 17.22 1.85 -11.04
N MET A 162 16.84 2.58 -12.08
CA MET A 162 15.62 2.30 -12.82
C MET A 162 15.79 1.02 -13.64
N THR A 163 14.95 0.02 -13.36
CA THR A 163 14.86 -1.23 -14.13
C THR A 163 13.57 -1.23 -14.95
N PRO A 164 13.48 -2.02 -16.04
CA PRO A 164 12.23 -2.13 -16.81
C PRO A 164 11.03 -2.61 -15.98
N SER A 165 11.30 -3.47 -14.99
CA SER A 165 10.27 -3.99 -14.08
C SER A 165 9.85 -2.94 -13.06
N LEU A 166 10.78 -2.19 -12.46
CA LEU A 166 10.45 -1.05 -11.60
C LEU A 166 9.64 0.01 -12.34
N GLU A 167 10.06 0.36 -13.55
CA GLU A 167 9.37 1.33 -14.40
C GLU A 167 7.93 0.90 -14.68
N ARG A 168 7.72 -0.37 -15.02
CA ARG A 168 6.40 -0.95 -15.25
C ARG A 168 5.56 -0.92 -13.97
N GLY A 169 6.11 -1.35 -12.84
CA GLY A 169 5.43 -1.31 -11.55
C GLY A 169 4.99 0.11 -11.15
N VAL A 170 5.87 1.11 -11.30
CA VAL A 170 5.54 2.53 -11.04
C VAL A 170 4.40 3.01 -11.94
N LYS A 171 4.45 2.67 -13.23
CA LYS A 171 3.39 3.02 -14.19
C LYS A 171 2.06 2.38 -13.83
N GLU A 172 2.05 1.09 -13.50
CA GLU A 172 0.85 0.37 -13.11
C GLU A 172 0.23 0.97 -11.84
N MET A 173 1.05 1.31 -10.84
CA MET A 173 0.60 1.97 -9.60
C MET A 173 -0.07 3.33 -9.88
N CYS A 174 0.56 4.20 -10.68
CA CYS A 174 -0.02 5.50 -11.05
C CYS A 174 -1.35 5.35 -11.78
N ASN A 175 -1.42 4.51 -12.82
CA ASN A 175 -2.64 4.32 -13.61
C ASN A 175 -3.81 3.78 -12.76
N LEU A 176 -3.53 2.88 -11.82
CA LEU A 176 -4.54 2.34 -10.91
C LEU A 176 -5.07 3.41 -9.96
N SER A 177 -4.18 4.25 -9.41
CA SER A 177 -4.55 5.35 -8.53
C SER A 177 -5.40 6.41 -9.22
N GLU A 178 -4.98 6.90 -10.39
CA GLU A 178 -5.74 7.87 -11.20
C GLU A 178 -7.15 7.34 -11.51
N GLY A 179 -7.25 6.06 -11.89
CA GLY A 179 -8.54 5.41 -12.15
C GLY A 179 -9.39 5.20 -10.89
N VAL A 180 -8.84 5.23 -9.68
CA VAL A 180 -9.61 5.21 -8.42
C VAL A 180 -10.13 6.62 -8.12
N GLU A 181 -9.26 7.61 -8.22
CA GLU A 181 -9.55 9.03 -7.95
C GLU A 181 -10.64 9.56 -8.87
N GLN A 182 -10.50 9.38 -10.19
CA GLN A 182 -11.47 9.83 -11.19
C GLN A 182 -12.87 9.29 -10.90
N ARG A 183 -12.99 8.00 -10.54
CA ARG A 183 -14.28 7.40 -10.16
C ARG A 183 -14.80 7.86 -8.82
N GLY A 184 -13.91 8.19 -7.89
CA GLY A 184 -14.27 8.81 -6.61
C GLY A 184 -14.92 10.18 -6.85
N ILE A 185 -14.33 10.99 -7.74
CA ILE A 185 -14.86 12.29 -8.16
C ILE A 185 -16.21 12.14 -8.84
N GLU A 186 -16.33 11.26 -9.85
CA GLU A 186 -17.58 11.01 -10.57
C GLU A 186 -18.72 10.63 -9.61
N LYS A 187 -18.47 9.68 -8.71
CA LYS A 187 -19.45 9.27 -7.69
C LYS A 187 -19.77 10.39 -6.70
N GLY A 188 -18.78 11.18 -6.30
CA GLY A 188 -18.98 12.32 -5.41
C GLY A 188 -19.93 13.34 -6.01
N ILE A 189 -19.74 13.69 -7.28
CA ILE A 189 -20.61 14.61 -8.03
C ILE A 189 -22.03 14.04 -8.17
N GLU A 190 -22.16 12.75 -8.46
CA GLU A 190 -23.49 12.09 -8.53
C GLU A 190 -24.23 12.11 -7.19
N LEU A 191 -23.51 11.85 -6.09
CA LEU A 191 -24.07 11.90 -4.73
C LEU A 191 -24.49 13.32 -4.36
N GLU A 192 -23.63 14.33 -4.60
CA GLU A 192 -23.92 15.74 -4.32
C GLU A 192 -25.17 16.22 -5.09
N LYS A 193 -25.27 15.88 -6.38
CA LYS A 193 -26.46 16.20 -7.19
C LYS A 193 -27.72 15.54 -6.63
N SER A 194 -27.61 14.27 -6.21
CA SER A 194 -28.72 13.53 -5.62
C SER A 194 -29.17 14.14 -4.29
N GLU A 195 -28.24 14.50 -3.41
CA GLU A 195 -28.54 15.16 -2.13
C GLU A 195 -29.19 16.53 -2.33
N THR A 196 -28.72 17.30 -3.32
CA THR A 196 -29.33 18.59 -3.68
C THR A 196 -30.78 18.42 -4.12
N VAL A 197 -31.07 17.46 -5.00
CA VAL A 197 -32.43 17.13 -5.45
C VAL A 197 -33.31 16.70 -4.28
N ILE A 198 -32.80 15.84 -3.38
CA ILE A 198 -33.50 15.39 -2.18
C ILE A 198 -33.84 16.58 -1.26
N GLY A 199 -32.91 17.51 -1.07
CA GLY A 199 -33.14 18.74 -0.30
C GLY A 199 -34.26 19.59 -0.90
N MET A 200 -34.26 19.77 -2.23
CA MET A 200 -35.31 20.53 -2.90
C MET A 200 -36.69 19.86 -2.83
N PHE A 201 -36.76 18.53 -2.89
CA PHE A 201 -38.02 17.81 -2.67
C PHE A 201 -38.59 18.04 -1.28
N LYS A 202 -37.74 18.08 -0.24
CA LYS A 202 -38.17 18.35 1.14
C LYS A 202 -38.74 19.76 1.33
N GLU A 203 -38.34 20.70 0.50
CA GLU A 203 -38.89 22.07 0.44
C GLU A 203 -40.15 22.16 -0.45
N ASN A 204 -40.73 21.02 -0.87
CA ASN A 204 -41.93 20.93 -1.73
C ASN A 204 -41.80 21.65 -3.09
N LEU A 205 -40.58 21.77 -3.63
CA LEU A 205 -40.37 22.30 -4.99
C LEU A 205 -40.93 21.31 -6.04
N SER A 206 -41.49 21.84 -7.13
CA SER A 206 -41.99 20.99 -8.21
C SER A 206 -40.85 20.31 -8.97
N VAL A 207 -41.12 19.13 -9.53
CA VAL A 207 -40.16 18.36 -10.33
C VAL A 207 -39.56 19.20 -11.47
N GLU A 208 -40.38 20.02 -12.12
CA GLU A 208 -39.96 20.90 -13.22
C GLU A 208 -39.03 22.02 -12.76
N MET A 209 -39.28 22.58 -11.56
CA MET A 209 -38.42 23.60 -10.98
C MET A 209 -37.07 23.01 -10.53
N ILE A 210 -37.10 21.82 -9.92
CA ILE A 210 -35.88 21.10 -9.52
C ILE A 210 -35.02 20.77 -10.74
N ALA A 211 -35.63 20.23 -11.81
CA ALA A 211 -34.93 19.95 -13.07
C ALA A 211 -34.28 21.21 -13.65
N ARG A 212 -35.01 22.33 -13.65
CA ARG A 212 -34.49 23.62 -14.13
C ARG A 212 -33.30 24.14 -13.32
N VAL A 213 -33.40 24.13 -11.98
CA VAL A 213 -32.37 24.69 -11.08
C VAL A 213 -31.13 23.80 -11.05
N THR A 214 -31.31 22.47 -11.02
CA THR A 214 -30.20 21.50 -10.97
C THR A 214 -29.61 21.18 -12.34
N LYS A 215 -30.25 21.67 -13.43
CA LYS A 215 -29.93 21.36 -14.83
C LYS A 215 -29.95 19.85 -15.13
N LEU A 216 -30.75 19.10 -14.38
CA LEU A 216 -31.03 17.69 -14.62
C LEU A 216 -32.27 17.55 -15.50
N THR A 217 -32.42 16.40 -16.17
CA THR A 217 -33.68 16.11 -16.86
C THR A 217 -34.78 15.79 -15.85
N VAL A 218 -36.04 15.97 -16.27
CA VAL A 218 -37.20 15.65 -15.43
C VAL A 218 -37.18 14.18 -15.03
N GLU A 219 -36.78 13.29 -15.94
CA GLU A 219 -36.65 11.85 -15.69
C GLU A 219 -35.63 11.55 -14.57
N GLN A 220 -34.46 12.22 -14.59
CA GLN A 220 -33.42 12.04 -13.57
C GLN A 220 -33.91 12.49 -12.19
N VAL A 221 -34.62 13.62 -12.13
CA VAL A 221 -35.22 14.12 -10.88
C VAL A 221 -36.28 13.15 -10.35
N ILE A 222 -37.14 12.63 -11.24
CA ILE A 222 -38.16 11.64 -10.87
C ILE A 222 -37.51 10.35 -10.34
N GLU A 223 -36.45 9.87 -10.99
CA GLU A 223 -35.74 8.66 -10.56
C GLU A 223 -35.16 8.84 -9.15
N ILE A 224 -34.50 9.97 -8.88
CA ILE A 224 -33.96 10.30 -7.55
C ILE A 224 -35.10 10.38 -6.52
N GLY A 225 -36.21 11.04 -6.86
CA GLY A 225 -37.38 11.17 -5.98
C GLY A 225 -38.00 9.82 -5.61
N LYS A 226 -38.26 8.95 -6.60
CA LYS A 226 -38.81 7.60 -6.40
C LYS A 226 -37.88 6.72 -5.58
N LYS A 227 -36.58 6.73 -5.88
CA LYS A 227 -35.57 5.92 -5.18
C LYS A 227 -35.47 6.28 -3.70
N ASN A 228 -35.81 7.51 -3.33
CA ASN A 228 -35.78 8.01 -1.96
C ASN A 228 -37.18 8.15 -1.33
N ALA A 229 -38.22 7.62 -1.98
CA ALA A 229 -39.61 7.67 -1.51
C ALA A 229 -40.14 9.09 -1.19
N LEU A 230 -39.75 10.08 -2.00
CA LEU A 230 -40.15 11.48 -1.86
C LEU A 230 -41.34 11.87 -2.76
N ILE A 231 -41.63 11.04 -3.77
CA ILE A 231 -42.75 11.13 -4.72
C ILE A 231 -43.20 9.73 -5.15
#